data_AF-A0A2R6BG88-F1
#
_entry.id   AF-A0A2R6BG88-F1
#
_cell.length_a   1.000
_cell.length_b   1.000
_cell.length_c   1.000
_cell.angle_alpha   90.00
_cell.angle_beta   90.00
_cell.angle_gamma   90.00
#
_symmetry.space_group_name_H-M   'P 1'
#
loop_
_entity.id
_entity.type
_entity.pdbx_description
1 polymer ?
#
loop_
_entity_poly.entity_id
_entity_poly.type
_entity_poly.pdbx_seq_one_letter_code
_entity_poly.pdbx_strand_id
1 'polypeptide(L)'
;GLSIGLTNPLQIGWWLAVGITLVSLFGYYFALGFFSGILSWVLSFSYVASLFRFRLLGVFRAVCLASAAVLLAFTGFFLYELLGLIRLYLSVAHFL
;
A
#
# COMPACT_ATOMS: atom_id res chain seq x y z
N GLY A 1 -4.55 11.36 -3.22
CA GLY A 1 -4.99 9.95 -3.35
C GLY A 1 -4.67 9.43 -4.74
N LEU A 2 -5.47 9.83 -5.74
CA LEU A 2 -5.28 9.39 -7.13
C LEU A 2 -3.91 9.78 -7.72
N SER A 3 -3.48 11.03 -7.51
CA SER A 3 -2.17 11.51 -7.97
C SER A 3 -1.02 10.67 -7.43
N ILE A 4 -1.01 10.39 -6.13
CA ILE A 4 -0.01 9.54 -5.47
C ILE A 4 -0.04 8.12 -6.05
N GLY A 5 -1.22 7.57 -6.33
CA GLY A 5 -1.34 6.22 -6.87
C GLY A 5 -0.87 6.09 -8.33
N LEU A 6 -1.06 7.14 -9.12
CA LEU A 6 -0.62 7.18 -10.52
C LEU A 6 0.87 7.48 -10.68
N THR A 7 1.50 8.14 -9.71
CA THR A 7 2.93 8.47 -9.76
C THR A 7 3.81 7.52 -8.95
N ASN A 8 3.23 6.69 -8.06
CA ASN A 8 4.00 5.75 -7.26
C ASN A 8 4.49 4.57 -8.12
N PRO A 9 5.81 4.44 -8.35
CA PRO A 9 6.36 3.40 -9.22
C PRO A 9 6.12 1.98 -8.68
N LEU A 10 6.06 1.79 -7.35
CA LEU A 10 5.77 0.48 -6.75
C LEU A 10 4.32 0.06 -7.02
N GLN A 11 3.40 1.02 -6.97
CA GLN A 11 1.99 0.76 -7.25
C GLN A 11 1.77 0.42 -8.71
N ILE A 12 2.39 1.18 -9.63
CA ILE A 12 2.37 0.87 -11.06
C ILE A 12 3.01 -0.51 -11.32
N GLY A 13 4.17 -0.76 -10.73
CA GLY A 13 4.90 -2.03 -10.87
C GLY A 13 4.08 -3.23 -10.42
N TRP A 14 3.35 -3.11 -9.31
CA TRP A 14 2.45 -4.16 -8.84
C TRP A 14 1.34 -4.47 -9.85
N TRP A 15 0.71 -3.45 -10.44
CA TRP A 15 -0.32 -3.64 -11.45
C TRP A 15 0.23 -4.27 -12.74
N LEU A 16 1.46 -3.94 -13.13
CA LEU A 16 2.10 -4.60 -14.25
C LEU A 16 2.43 -6.06 -13.93
N ALA A 17 3.02 -6.34 -12.77
CA ALA A 17 3.43 -7.69 -12.40
C ALA A 17 2.22 -8.62 -12.17
N VAL A 18 1.26 -8.19 -11.35
CA VAL A 18 0.12 -9.02 -10.94
C VAL A 18 -1.05 -8.85 -11.90
N GLY A 19 -1.34 -7.62 -12.32
CA GLY A 19 -2.49 -7.34 -13.19
C GLY A 19 -2.39 -8.02 -14.54
N ILE A 20 -1.20 -8.05 -15.17
CA ILE A 20 -1.00 -8.77 -16.44
C ILE A 20 -1.24 -10.27 -16.26
N THR A 21 -0.75 -10.86 -15.17
CA THR A 21 -1.00 -12.28 -14.86
C THR A 21 -2.48 -12.57 -14.59
N LEU A 22 -3.20 -11.67 -13.92
CA LEU A 22 -4.64 -11.84 -13.70
C LEU A 22 -5.43 -11.77 -15.00
N VAL A 23 -5.04 -10.90 -15.93
CA VAL A 23 -5.65 -10.83 -17.27
C VAL A 23 -5.36 -12.11 -18.06
N SER A 24 -4.17 -12.70 -17.96
CA SER A 24 -3.87 -13.95 -18.68
C SER A 24 -4.63 -15.15 -18.12
N LEU A 25 -4.90 -15.18 -16.81
CA LEU A 25 -5.62 -16.29 -16.15
C LEU A 25 -7.14 -16.18 -16.29
N PHE A 26 -7.70 -14.98 -16.15
CA PHE A 26 -9.14 -14.76 -16.01
C PHE A 26 -9.74 -13.89 -17.13
N GLY A 27 -8.93 -13.45 -18.08
CA GLY A 27 -9.33 -12.50 -19.12
C GLY A 27 -9.55 -11.09 -18.59
N TYR A 28 -10.00 -10.20 -19.46
CA TYR A 28 -10.25 -8.79 -19.11
C TYR A 28 -11.45 -8.60 -18.16
N TYR A 29 -12.36 -9.58 -18.08
CA TYR A 29 -13.52 -9.53 -17.19
C TYR A 29 -13.15 -9.57 -15.70
N PHE A 30 -11.95 -10.06 -15.36
CA PHE A 30 -11.47 -10.03 -13.97
C PHE A 30 -11.54 -8.62 -13.39
N ALA A 31 -11.21 -7.61 -14.20
CA ALA A 31 -11.15 -6.22 -13.76
C ALA A 31 -12.50 -5.75 -13.22
N LEU A 32 -13.61 -6.13 -13.85
CA LEU A 32 -14.95 -5.75 -13.40
C LEU A 32 -15.25 -6.32 -12.01
N GLY A 33 -14.98 -7.61 -11.80
CA GLY A 33 -15.18 -8.25 -10.50
C GLY A 33 -14.25 -7.69 -9.42
N PHE A 34 -12.97 -7.51 -9.76
CA PHE A 34 -11.96 -7.02 -8.83
C PHE A 34 -12.24 -5.58 -8.38
N PHE A 35 -12.46 -4.67 -9.34
CA PHE A 35 -12.72 -3.27 -9.03
C PHE A 35 -14.10 -3.06 -8.38
N SER A 36 -15.13 -3.83 -8.77
CA SER A 36 -16.41 -3.78 -8.06
C SER A 36 -16.29 -4.28 -6.63
N GLY A 37 -15.56 -5.36 -6.38
CA GLY A 37 -15.28 -5.85 -5.02
C GLY A 37 -14.57 -4.81 -4.14
N ILE A 38 -13.53 -4.15 -4.68
CA ILE A 38 -12.86 -3.04 -3.98
C ILE A 38 -13.85 -1.90 -3.69
N LEU A 39 -14.63 -1.49 -4.69
CA LEU A 39 -15.59 -0.40 -4.53
C LEU A 39 -16.63 -0.73 -3.46
N SER A 40 -17.22 -1.93 -3.51
CA SER A 40 -18.16 -2.43 -2.52
C SER A 40 -17.54 -2.43 -1.13
N TRP A 41 -16.32 -2.96 -0.98
CA TRP A 41 -15.63 -2.98 0.31
C TRP A 41 -15.41 -1.57 0.88
N VAL A 42 -14.89 -0.64 0.07
CA VAL A 42 -14.62 0.74 0.49
C VAL A 42 -15.90 1.46 0.91
N LEU A 43 -16.98 1.31 0.13
CA LEU A 43 -18.26 1.93 0.43
C LEU A 43 -18.92 1.32 1.67
N SER A 44 -18.98 0.00 1.77
CA SER A 44 -19.55 -0.71 2.93
C SER A 44 -18.79 -0.39 4.20
N PHE A 45 -17.46 -0.42 4.17
CA PHE A 45 -16.64 -0.07 5.32
C PHE A 45 -16.85 1.38 5.75
N SER A 46 -16.82 2.32 4.80
CA SER A 46 -17.02 3.75 5.09
C SER A 46 -18.39 4.03 5.69
N TYR A 47 -19.42 3.38 5.16
CA TYR A 47 -20.79 3.48 5.66
C TYR A 47 -20.89 2.98 7.11
N VAL A 48 -20.43 1.75 7.38
CA VAL A 48 -20.44 1.17 8.73
C VAL A 48 -19.61 2.03 9.70
N ALA A 49 -18.43 2.49 9.30
CA ALA A 49 -17.59 3.35 10.13
C ALA A 49 -18.30 4.68 10.47
N SER A 50 -19.05 5.26 9.53
CA SER A 50 -19.80 6.49 9.77
C SER A 50 -20.95 6.31 10.77
N LEU A 51 -21.64 5.17 10.72
CA LEU A 51 -22.74 4.82 11.64
C LEU A 51 -22.26 4.64 13.09
N PHE A 52 -21.11 3.99 13.27
CA PHE A 52 -20.60 3.66 14.60
C PHE A 52 -19.52 4.62 15.09
N ARG A 53 -19.33 5.77 14.42
CA ARG A 53 -18.32 6.80 14.71
C ARG A 53 -18.21 7.11 16.20
N PHE A 54 -19.32 7.32 16.90
CA PHE A 54 -19.33 7.74 18.31
C PHE A 54 -19.10 6.58 19.29
N ARG A 55 -19.51 5.35 18.94
CA ARG A 55 -19.27 4.17 19.79
C ARG A 55 -17.84 3.63 19.66
N LEU A 56 -17.17 3.92 18.55
CA LEU A 56 -15.84 3.40 18.23
C LEU A 56 -14.71 4.39 18.47
N LEU A 57 -14.94 5.56 19.09
CA LEU A 57 -13.92 6.60 19.27
C LEU A 57 -12.63 6.11 19.92
N GLY A 58 -12.73 5.26 20.95
CA GLY A 58 -11.56 4.68 21.62
C GLY A 58 -10.80 3.70 20.72
N VAL A 59 -11.53 2.81 20.04
CA VAL A 59 -10.97 1.83 19.09
C VAL A 59 -10.32 2.53 17.90
N PHE A 60 -10.97 3.57 17.36
CA PHE A 60 -10.47 4.36 16.25
C PHE A 60 -9.13 5.01 16.59
N ARG A 61 -9.01 5.63 17.77
CA ARG A 61 -7.73 6.21 18.23
C ARG A 61 -6.64 5.15 18.36
N ALA A 62 -6.96 4.00 18.95
CA ALA A 62 -6.00 2.90 19.09
C ALA A 62 -5.53 2.36 17.72
N VAL A 63 -6.46 2.15 16.79
CA VAL A 63 -6.16 1.70 15.42
C VAL A 63 -5.32 2.74 14.67
N CYS A 64 -5.62 4.04 14.80
CA CYS A 64 -4.81 5.09 14.20
C CYS A 64 -3.39 5.10 14.74
N LEU A 65 -3.22 5.00 16.07
CA LEU A 65 -1.89 4.99 16.68
C LEU A 65 -1.10 3.73 16.28
N ALA A 66 -1.74 2.56 16.30
CA ALA A 66 -1.12 1.32 15.86
C ALA A 66 -0.71 1.38 14.37
N SER A 67 -1.61 1.87 13.50
CA SER A 67 -1.33 2.05 12.07
C SER A 67 -0.16 3.01 11.85
N ALA A 68 -0.14 4.14 12.56
CA ALA A 68 0.94 5.11 12.47
C ALA A 68 2.28 4.52 12.95
N ALA A 69 2.28 3.77 14.06
CA ALA A 69 3.47 3.12 14.58
C ALA A 69 4.04 2.09 13.58
N VAL A 70 3.16 1.29 12.95
CA VAL A 70 3.56 0.33 11.91
C VAL A 70 4.16 1.06 10.70
N LEU A 71 3.50 2.12 10.21
CA LEU A 71 4.02 2.94 9.10
C LEU A 71 5.40 3.54 9.42
N LEU A 72 5.60 4.05 10.64
CA LEU A 72 6.89 4.57 11.08
C LEU A 72 7.97 3.48 11.18
N ALA A 73 7.61 2.30 11.69
CA ALA A 73 8.52 1.17 11.77
C ALA A 73 8.99 0.73 10.36
N PHE A 74 8.06 0.58 9.41
CA PHE A 74 8.41 0.30 8.02
C PHE A 74 9.26 1.40 7.39
N THR A 75 8.94 2.67 7.66
CA THR A 75 9.74 3.80 7.18
C THR A 75 11.18 3.71 7.69
N GLY A 76 11.37 3.44 8.99
CA GLY A 76 12.69 3.26 9.58
C GLY A 76 13.45 2.07 8.99
N PHE A 77 12.76 0.95 8.77
CA PHE A 77 13.34 -0.24 8.14
C PHE A 77 13.84 0.04 6.71
N PHE A 78 13.02 0.65 5.86
CA PHE A 78 13.42 0.98 4.50
C PHE A 78 14.56 2.00 4.43
N LEU A 79 14.58 2.98 5.35
CA LEU A 79 15.70 3.93 5.45
C LEU A 79 17.00 3.22 5.86
N TYR A 80 16.94 2.29 6.80
CA TYR A 80 18.11 1.51 7.21
C TYR A 80 18.68 0.68 6.05
N GLU A 81 17.83 -0.03 5.31
CA GLU A 81 18.22 -0.80 4.12
C GLU A 81 18.84 0.10 3.04
N LEU A 82 18.21 1.25 2.77
CA LEU A 82 18.72 2.22 1.79
C LEU A 82 20.13 2.72 2.16
N LEU A 83 20.36 3.06 3.42
CA LEU A 83 21.67 3.50 3.90
C LEU A 83 22.72 2.39 3.80
N GLY A 84 22.34 1.14 4.07
CA GLY A 84 23.19 -0.03 3.88
C GLY A 84 23.62 -0.20 2.42
N LEU A 85 22.66 -0.08 1.49
CA LEU A 85 22.91 -0.15 0.04
C LEU A 85 23.83 0.98 -0.44
N ILE A 86 23.61 2.21 0.01
CA ILE A 86 24.47 3.36 -0.33
C ILE A 86 25.90 3.13 0.19
N ARG A 87 26.05 2.66 1.42
CA ARG A 87 27.37 2.36 2.01
C ARG A 87 28.10 1.29 1.21
N LEU A 88 27.40 0.21 0.83
CA LEU A 88 27.97 -0.85 0.00
C LEU A 88 28.43 -0.31 -1.35
N TYR A 89 27.60 0.48 -2.03
CA TYR A 89 27.93 1.09 -3.32
C TYR A 89 29.19 1.95 -3.25
N LEU A 90 29.30 2.82 -2.24
CA LEU A 90 30.48 3.65 -2.05
C LEU A 90 31.75 2.84 -1.75
N SER A 91 31.64 1.75 -0.98
CA SER A 91 32.77 0.86 -0.70
C SER A 91 33.31 0.17 -1.96
N VAL A 92 32.43 -0.22 -2.89
CA VAL A 92 32.83 -0.84 -4.15
C VAL A 92 33.43 0.21 -5.10
N ALA A 93 32.84 1.41 -5.16
CA ALA A 93 33.33 2.49 -6.02
C ALA A 93 34.74 2.98 -5.63
N HIS A 94 35.11 2.92 -4.36
CA HIS A 94 36.48 3.25 -3.91
C HIS A 94 37.53 2.15 -4.22
N PHE A 95 37.09 0.94 -4.55
CA PHE A 95 37.97 -0.22 -4.82
C PHE A 95 38.30 -0.40 -6.31
N LEU A 96 37.60 0.34 -7.19
CA LEU A 96 37.80 0.40 -8.64
C LEU A 96 38.57 1.66 -9.03
#